data_AF-A0A1D1VK15-F1
#
_entry.id   AF-A0A1D1VK15-F1
#
_cell.length_a   1.000
_cell.length_b   1.000
_cell.length_c   1.000
_cell.angle_alpha   90.00
_cell.angle_beta   90.00
_cell.angle_gamma   90.00
#
_symmetry.space_group_name_H-M   'P 1'
#
loop_
_entity.id
_entity.type
_entity.pdbx_description
1 polymer ?
#
loop_
_entity_poly.entity_id
_entity_poly.type
_entity_poly.pdbx_seq_one_letter_code
_entity_poly.pdbx_strand_id
1 'polypeptide(L)'
;MDGETNSADMEPSAKRLKTTNGMHEGDGNGVATNDVLQRVEEGDDKLREFVRWCVENENPITFNDKVFLGKKGSAANYGMTATKVIEVGEVIFRIPQKRLLSWQNLPNAVTLRADVEKMAVSNRWTPTILAVMLESSNPASPWAPYLDLFLRRNSLDVPLLWETPALATLTAGLNVADRVKRDKAQITSDFAAWIFPALKKYKGVDQSLYETLLEEAHRVSAFVMSYSFTRPKEGGHGESDTEEEESDEEEGQGEATRVGNALAEVPLMIPVADFLNASVSKNNAKLHWAEAEGQEEEGDLTMISTKAIKAGEEIFNTYGEISNEEMLYLYGYAEDDTENPHEEVFIPTEHLKQVATSIIQAQNFSITADEIQTRWEYLQHRKVVGDEYPIVLGRDGILTDDDLDVILRVMSMSDQEFVEYTQNDNEDADQTPQGTYALENLVQLPDKSKAVLRGLLERRMADYPRHLVAERMHLERLRGNLRAREQNEDEKKELQREYWVSCVRQAQLVLLTTYAERVALPVQHHNYRSDQNPL
;
A
#
# COMPACT_ATOMS: atom_id res chain seq x y z
N MET A 1 24.29 3.86 51.87
CA MET A 1 23.21 4.47 52.68
C MET A 1 22.36 5.26 51.70
N ASP A 2 21.81 4.55 50.72
CA ASP A 2 20.46 3.93 50.72
C ASP A 2 19.52 4.99 50.12
N GLY A 3 18.91 4.82 48.95
CA GLY A 3 18.02 3.75 48.49
C GLY A 3 16.72 4.50 48.07
N GLU A 4 16.26 4.39 46.82
CA GLU A 4 15.17 3.48 46.40
C GLU A 4 13.82 3.74 47.12
N THR A 5 12.61 3.65 46.55
CA THR A 5 12.01 3.55 45.21
C THR A 5 10.47 3.63 45.44
N ASN A 6 9.74 4.04 44.38
CA ASN A 6 8.44 3.55 43.89
C ASN A 6 7.07 3.63 44.64
N SER A 7 6.10 4.04 43.79
CA SER A 7 4.76 3.47 43.52
C SER A 7 3.63 3.70 44.54
N ALA A 8 2.35 3.82 44.19
CA ALA A 8 1.59 3.75 42.94
C ALA A 8 0.26 4.51 43.16
N ASP A 9 -0.22 5.27 42.16
CA ASP A 9 -1.60 5.75 42.10
C ASP A 9 -2.41 4.82 41.19
N MET A 10 -3.39 4.13 41.78
CA MET A 10 -4.38 3.31 41.08
C MET A 10 -5.62 4.13 40.71
N GLU A 11 -6.09 3.95 39.48
CA GLU A 11 -7.43 4.32 39.00
C GLU A 11 -8.57 3.62 39.79
N PRO A 12 -9.77 4.23 39.89
CA PRO A 12 -10.96 3.50 40.31
C PRO A 12 -11.85 3.10 39.12
N SER A 13 -12.13 1.80 39.08
CA SER A 13 -12.96 1.08 38.12
C SER A 13 -14.45 1.46 38.11
N ALA A 14 -15.01 1.28 36.90
CA ALA A 14 -16.37 0.90 36.51
C ALA A 14 -17.44 0.71 37.62
N LYS A 15 -18.55 1.45 37.48
CA LYS A 15 -19.83 1.12 38.11
C LYS A 15 -20.89 0.81 37.05
N ARG A 16 -21.32 -0.46 37.05
CA ARG A 16 -22.53 -1.02 36.43
C ARG A 16 -23.74 -0.08 36.56
N LEU A 17 -24.35 0.29 35.44
CA LEU A 17 -25.75 0.75 35.42
C LEU A 17 -26.69 -0.42 35.14
N LYS A 18 -27.76 -0.46 35.94
CA LYS A 18 -28.78 -1.50 35.97
C LYS A 18 -29.74 -1.40 34.78
N THR A 19 -30.07 -2.56 34.24
CA THR A 19 -31.21 -2.82 33.38
C THR A 19 -32.51 -2.34 34.03
N THR A 20 -33.28 -1.51 33.30
CA THR A 20 -34.71 -1.30 33.57
C THR A 20 -35.46 -1.57 32.27
N ASN A 21 -36.29 -2.62 32.31
CA ASN A 21 -37.27 -2.95 31.29
C ASN A 21 -38.31 -1.84 31.21
N GLY A 22 -38.37 -1.15 30.07
CA GLY A 22 -39.47 -0.30 29.67
C GLY A 22 -39.91 -0.69 28.27
N MET A 23 -41.01 -1.45 28.17
CA MET A 23 -41.74 -1.66 26.93
C MET A 23 -42.21 -0.30 26.41
N HIS A 24 -41.66 0.14 25.27
CA HIS A 24 -42.31 1.11 24.41
C HIS A 24 -42.60 0.43 23.06
N GLU A 25 -43.86 0.04 22.92
CA GLU A 25 -44.46 -0.33 21.65
C GLU A 25 -44.50 0.89 20.73
N GLY A 26 -44.12 0.66 19.48
CA GLY A 26 -44.71 1.28 18.30
C GLY A 26 -44.50 2.78 18.10
N ASP A 27 -43.46 3.12 17.33
CA ASP A 27 -43.64 4.08 16.24
C ASP A 27 -42.81 3.64 15.04
N GLY A 28 -43.51 3.23 13.99
CA GLY A 28 -42.93 2.82 12.72
C GLY A 28 -42.40 4.04 11.97
N ASN A 29 -41.08 4.21 11.94
CA ASN A 29 -40.42 5.04 10.96
C ASN A 29 -40.02 4.15 9.78
N GLY A 30 -40.84 4.18 8.73
CA GLY A 30 -40.49 3.65 7.42
C GLY A 30 -39.19 4.29 6.93
N VAL A 31 -38.20 3.45 6.69
CA VAL A 31 -36.78 3.78 6.47
C VAL A 31 -36.58 4.69 5.25
N ALA A 32 -35.71 5.68 5.40
CA ALA A 32 -35.30 6.70 4.44
C ALA A 32 -34.45 6.19 3.25
N THR A 33 -34.68 4.96 2.76
CA THR A 33 -33.85 4.32 1.73
C THR A 33 -34.11 4.82 0.30
N ASN A 34 -35.32 5.29 -0.02
CA ASN A 34 -35.65 5.78 -1.37
C ASN A 34 -35.16 7.20 -1.68
N ASP A 35 -34.68 7.93 -0.67
CA ASP A 35 -34.31 9.34 -0.81
C ASP A 35 -32.90 9.52 -1.42
N VAL A 36 -32.00 8.54 -1.25
CA VAL A 36 -30.63 8.63 -1.82
C VAL A 36 -30.65 8.71 -3.35
N LEU A 37 -31.63 8.10 -4.02
CA LEU A 37 -31.79 8.18 -5.48
C LEU A 37 -32.10 9.59 -6.00
N GLN A 38 -32.48 10.52 -5.12
CA GLN A 38 -32.63 11.95 -5.43
C GLN A 38 -31.33 12.74 -5.24
N ARG A 39 -30.32 12.13 -4.60
CA ARG A 39 -28.99 12.69 -4.33
C ARG A 39 -27.88 11.97 -5.11
N VAL A 40 -28.25 11.42 -6.26
CA VAL A 40 -27.32 10.89 -7.26
C VAL A 40 -27.21 11.90 -8.40
N GLU A 41 -26.04 12.03 -9.00
CA GLU A 41 -25.81 12.91 -10.13
C GLU A 41 -26.83 12.69 -11.27
N GLU A 42 -27.42 13.79 -11.73
CA GLU A 42 -28.40 13.77 -12.81
C GLU A 42 -27.74 13.41 -14.15
N GLY A 43 -28.41 12.58 -14.95
CA GLY A 43 -27.93 12.16 -16.26
C GLY A 43 -26.93 10.99 -16.23
N ASP A 44 -26.57 10.47 -15.05
CA ASP A 44 -25.79 9.23 -14.92
C ASP A 44 -26.68 8.03 -14.60
N ASP A 45 -27.31 7.47 -15.64
CA ASP A 45 -28.21 6.31 -15.51
C ASP A 45 -27.51 5.09 -14.90
N LYS A 46 -26.19 4.96 -15.11
CA LYS A 46 -25.40 3.81 -14.67
C LYS A 46 -25.17 3.89 -13.17
N LEU A 47 -24.76 5.06 -12.68
CA LEU A 47 -24.63 5.31 -11.25
C LEU A 47 -25.99 5.15 -10.56
N ARG A 48 -27.07 5.62 -11.20
CA ARG A 48 -28.42 5.46 -10.66
C ARG A 48 -28.86 4.01 -10.56
N GLU A 49 -28.51 3.17 -11.54
CA GLU A 49 -28.76 1.72 -11.51
C GLU A 49 -27.98 1.05 -10.38
N PHE A 50 -26.70 1.38 -10.22
CA PHE A 50 -25.88 0.90 -9.10
C PHE A 50 -26.46 1.29 -7.74
N VAL A 51 -26.80 2.56 -7.53
CA VAL A 51 -27.36 3.03 -6.25
C VAL A 51 -28.74 2.42 -5.98
N ARG A 52 -29.55 2.21 -7.02
CA ARG A 52 -30.82 1.48 -6.89
C ARG A 52 -30.57 0.06 -6.40
N TRP A 53 -29.61 -0.63 -7.02
CA TRP A 53 -29.18 -1.94 -6.59
C TRP A 53 -28.65 -1.94 -5.14
N CYS A 54 -27.98 -0.88 -4.67
CA CYS A 54 -27.57 -0.78 -3.28
C CYS A 54 -28.77 -0.83 -2.32
N VAL A 55 -29.84 -0.08 -2.59
CA VAL A 55 -30.93 0.19 -1.63
C VAL A 55 -32.20 -0.65 -1.80
N GLU A 56 -32.47 -1.22 -2.97
CA GLU A 56 -33.72 -1.97 -3.25
C GLU A 56 -33.59 -3.49 -3.09
N ASN A 57 -32.41 -3.99 -2.70
CA ASN A 57 -32.15 -5.42 -2.48
C ASN A 57 -32.63 -5.92 -1.12
N GLU A 58 -32.71 -7.25 -0.95
CA GLU A 58 -33.16 -7.92 0.30
C GLU A 58 -32.32 -7.54 1.53
N ASN A 59 -31.02 -7.30 1.34
CA ASN A 59 -30.10 -6.79 2.36
C ASN A 59 -29.62 -5.39 1.95
N PRO A 60 -30.40 -4.33 2.17
CA PRO A 60 -30.11 -3.01 1.61
C PRO A 60 -28.90 -2.36 2.28
N ILE A 61 -28.06 -1.70 1.47
CA ILE A 61 -27.04 -0.78 1.97
C ILE A 61 -27.74 0.51 2.39
N THR A 62 -27.41 1.03 3.56
CA THR A 62 -28.01 2.26 4.09
C THR A 62 -27.05 3.43 3.97
N PHE A 63 -27.56 4.60 3.61
CA PHE A 63 -26.79 5.83 3.44
C PHE A 63 -27.31 6.92 4.37
N ASN A 64 -26.41 7.78 4.84
CA ASN A 64 -26.75 9.00 5.55
C ASN A 64 -27.52 9.98 4.63
N ASP A 65 -28.42 10.81 5.16
CA ASP A 65 -29.19 11.78 4.36
C ASP A 65 -28.34 12.96 3.85
N LYS A 66 -27.11 13.08 4.37
CA LYS A 66 -26.16 14.16 4.09
C LYS A 66 -25.17 13.84 2.98
N VAL A 67 -25.35 12.77 2.21
CA VAL A 67 -24.41 12.40 1.14
C VAL A 67 -24.99 12.58 -0.25
N PHE A 68 -24.13 12.97 -1.19
CA PHE A 68 -24.38 13.02 -2.62
C PHE A 68 -23.35 12.13 -3.32
N LEU A 69 -23.81 11.34 -4.31
CA LEU A 69 -22.96 10.43 -5.08
C LEU A 69 -22.87 10.90 -6.53
N GLY A 70 -21.65 11.10 -7.02
CA GLY A 70 -21.42 11.57 -8.39
C GLY A 70 -19.99 11.96 -8.69
N LYS A 71 -19.76 12.52 -9.86
CA LYS A 71 -18.47 13.09 -10.29
C LYS A 71 -18.33 14.54 -9.87
N LYS A 72 -19.45 15.26 -9.74
CA LYS A 72 -19.45 16.65 -9.29
C LYS A 72 -18.87 16.77 -7.87
N GLY A 73 -17.74 17.47 -7.75
CA GLY A 73 -17.05 17.68 -6.49
C GLY A 73 -16.15 16.52 -6.06
N SER A 74 -16.05 15.47 -6.89
CA SER A 74 -15.09 14.37 -6.70
C SER A 74 -13.70 14.77 -7.20
N ALA A 75 -12.66 14.32 -6.50
CA ALA A 75 -11.27 14.47 -6.88
C ALA A 75 -10.92 13.64 -8.13
N ALA A 76 -11.48 12.45 -8.26
CA ALA A 76 -11.25 11.56 -9.39
C ALA A 76 -12.48 10.70 -9.68
N ASN A 77 -12.90 10.64 -10.96
CA ASN A 77 -14.06 9.86 -11.40
C ASN A 77 -15.30 10.10 -10.51
N TYR A 78 -15.78 9.05 -9.85
CA TYR A 78 -16.89 9.13 -8.90
C TYR A 78 -16.36 9.41 -7.49
N GLY A 79 -17.18 10.04 -6.67
CA GLY A 79 -16.88 10.27 -5.27
C GLY A 79 -18.15 10.61 -4.50
N MET A 80 -18.04 10.61 -3.18
CA MET A 80 -19.12 10.95 -2.29
C MET A 80 -18.86 12.31 -1.66
N THR A 81 -19.81 13.25 -1.78
CA THR A 81 -19.68 14.59 -1.20
C THR A 81 -20.73 14.84 -0.15
N ALA A 82 -20.38 15.61 0.87
CA ALA A 82 -21.31 15.97 1.93
C ALA A 82 -22.24 17.10 1.46
N THR A 83 -23.55 16.94 1.60
CA THR A 83 -24.56 17.98 1.29
C THR A 83 -24.85 18.87 2.49
N LYS A 84 -24.55 18.38 3.69
CA LYS A 84 -24.63 19.07 4.99
C LYS A 84 -23.42 18.68 5.82
N VAL A 85 -23.22 19.34 6.96
CA VAL A 85 -22.13 18.98 7.89
C VAL A 85 -22.31 17.57 8.44
N ILE A 86 -21.30 16.72 8.29
CA ILE A 86 -21.20 15.40 8.90
C ILE A 86 -20.26 15.52 10.10
N GLU A 87 -20.73 15.15 11.29
CA GLU A 87 -19.97 15.27 12.53
C GLU A 87 -18.97 14.11 12.69
N VAL A 88 -17.95 14.31 13.51
CA VAL A 88 -17.00 13.25 13.87
C VAL A 88 -17.74 12.07 14.51
N GLY A 89 -17.45 10.85 14.06
CA GLY A 89 -18.10 9.63 14.53
C GLY A 89 -19.47 9.35 13.90
N GLU A 90 -19.95 10.22 13.00
CA GLU A 90 -21.21 9.99 12.29
C GLU A 90 -21.05 8.88 11.23
N VAL A 91 -22.02 7.96 11.20
CA VAL A 91 -22.05 6.87 10.20
C VAL A 91 -22.49 7.43 8.86
N ILE A 92 -21.67 7.18 7.83
CA ILE A 92 -21.87 7.65 6.46
C ILE A 92 -22.71 6.64 5.68
N PHE A 93 -22.37 5.35 5.79
CA PHE A 93 -23.16 4.25 5.27
C PHE A 93 -22.87 2.94 6.01
N ARG A 94 -23.82 1.99 5.92
CA ARG A 94 -23.69 0.63 6.45
C ARG A 94 -23.92 -0.40 5.35
N ILE A 95 -23.05 -1.40 5.30
CA ILE A 95 -23.01 -2.44 4.28
C ILE A 95 -23.18 -3.80 4.97
N PRO A 96 -24.29 -4.52 4.69
CA PRO A 96 -24.44 -5.87 5.19
C PRO A 96 -23.37 -6.82 4.64
N GLN A 97 -22.85 -7.72 5.47
CA GLN A 97 -21.79 -8.67 5.07
C GLN A 97 -22.17 -9.53 3.86
N LYS A 98 -23.46 -9.86 3.70
CA LYS A 98 -24.01 -10.60 2.54
C LYS A 98 -23.92 -9.83 1.21
N ARG A 99 -23.61 -8.53 1.24
CA ARG A 99 -23.48 -7.69 0.05
C ARG A 99 -22.06 -7.64 -0.51
N LEU A 100 -21.07 -8.09 0.24
CA LEU A 100 -19.68 -8.15 -0.21
C LEU A 100 -19.56 -9.14 -1.37
N LEU A 101 -18.74 -8.83 -2.37
CA LEU A 101 -18.37 -9.81 -3.38
C LEU A 101 -17.13 -10.55 -2.87
N SER A 102 -17.37 -11.75 -2.35
CA SER A 102 -16.39 -12.67 -1.78
C SER A 102 -16.72 -14.10 -2.19
N TRP A 103 -15.76 -15.01 -2.06
CA TRP A 103 -15.99 -16.41 -2.40
C TRP A 103 -17.07 -17.06 -1.51
N GLN A 104 -17.21 -16.62 -0.24
CA GLN A 104 -18.20 -17.13 0.71
C GLN A 104 -19.63 -16.78 0.30
N ASN A 105 -19.83 -15.62 -0.35
CA ASN A 105 -21.15 -15.15 -0.75
C ASN A 105 -21.60 -15.72 -2.11
N LEU A 106 -20.73 -16.45 -2.82
CA LEU A 106 -21.08 -17.06 -4.11
C LEU A 106 -22.11 -18.20 -3.95
N PRO A 107 -23.04 -18.38 -4.90
CA PRO A 107 -24.01 -19.48 -4.86
C PRO A 107 -23.39 -20.89 -4.77
N ASN A 108 -22.16 -21.04 -5.25
CA ASN A 108 -21.39 -22.29 -5.28
C ASN A 108 -20.27 -22.35 -4.22
N ALA A 109 -20.30 -21.50 -3.19
CA ALA A 109 -19.25 -21.41 -2.15
C ALA A 109 -18.90 -22.77 -1.53
N VAL A 110 -19.89 -23.61 -1.22
CA VAL A 110 -19.68 -24.96 -0.64
C VAL A 110 -18.83 -25.84 -1.55
N THR A 111 -19.07 -25.80 -2.87
CA THR A 111 -18.31 -26.61 -3.83
C THR A 111 -16.95 -26.00 -4.18
N LEU A 112 -16.79 -24.68 -4.01
CA LEU A 112 -15.53 -23.97 -4.22
C LEU A 112 -14.55 -24.13 -3.06
N ARG A 113 -15.05 -24.32 -1.84
CA ARG A 113 -14.28 -24.25 -0.59
C ARG A 113 -12.93 -24.97 -0.65
N ALA A 114 -12.91 -26.25 -1.03
CA ALA A 114 -11.68 -27.05 -1.04
C ALA A 114 -10.62 -26.56 -2.06
N ASP A 115 -11.06 -25.96 -3.17
CA ASP A 115 -10.15 -25.38 -4.16
C ASP A 115 -9.67 -24.00 -3.67
N VAL A 116 -10.57 -23.20 -3.07
CA VAL A 116 -10.27 -21.88 -2.49
C VAL A 116 -9.29 -21.98 -1.32
N GLU A 117 -9.44 -22.96 -0.42
CA GLU A 117 -8.52 -23.18 0.70
C GLU A 117 -7.08 -23.39 0.20
N LYS A 118 -6.90 -24.16 -0.88
CA LYS A 118 -5.58 -24.37 -1.50
C LYS A 118 -5.06 -23.11 -2.19
N MET A 119 -5.93 -22.39 -2.88
CA MET A 119 -5.59 -21.13 -3.54
C MET A 119 -5.13 -20.09 -2.53
N ALA A 120 -5.87 -19.91 -1.43
CA ALA A 120 -5.59 -18.91 -0.41
C ALA A 120 -4.21 -19.14 0.24
N VAL A 121 -3.84 -20.41 0.48
CA VAL A 121 -2.52 -20.77 1.02
C VAL A 121 -1.39 -20.46 0.03
N SER A 122 -1.64 -20.55 -1.28
CA SER A 122 -0.65 -20.23 -2.31
C SER A 122 -0.52 -18.73 -2.55
N ASN A 123 -1.66 -18.04 -2.66
CA ASN A 123 -1.76 -16.61 -2.88
C ASN A 123 -3.14 -16.13 -2.43
N ARG A 124 -3.17 -15.26 -1.42
CA ARG A 124 -4.37 -14.72 -0.78
C ARG A 124 -5.33 -14.03 -1.76
N TRP A 125 -4.83 -13.48 -2.87
CA TRP A 125 -5.65 -12.75 -3.85
C TRP A 125 -6.36 -13.66 -4.86
N THR A 126 -5.82 -14.86 -5.12
CA THR A 126 -6.33 -15.80 -6.13
C THR A 126 -7.81 -16.16 -5.93
N PRO A 127 -8.30 -16.45 -4.70
CA PRO A 127 -9.73 -16.69 -4.47
C PRO A 127 -10.64 -15.53 -4.90
N THR A 128 -10.23 -14.29 -4.66
CA THR A 128 -11.02 -13.09 -4.97
C THR A 128 -11.03 -12.82 -6.46
N ILE A 129 -9.90 -12.98 -7.13
CA ILE A 129 -9.81 -12.92 -8.60
C ILE A 129 -10.75 -13.96 -9.23
N LEU A 130 -10.72 -15.20 -8.74
CA LEU A 130 -11.63 -16.25 -9.21
C LEU A 130 -13.11 -15.87 -8.99
N ALA A 131 -13.45 -15.36 -7.81
CA ALA A 131 -14.82 -14.96 -7.48
C ALA A 131 -15.34 -13.87 -8.42
N VAL A 132 -14.54 -12.83 -8.65
CA VAL A 132 -14.88 -11.75 -9.58
C VAL A 132 -15.03 -12.27 -11.02
N MET A 133 -14.15 -13.16 -11.48
CA MET A 133 -14.27 -13.75 -12.84
C MET A 133 -15.52 -14.63 -13.00
N LEU A 134 -15.86 -15.42 -11.98
CA LEU A 134 -17.08 -16.25 -11.99
C LEU A 134 -18.35 -15.40 -12.07
N GLU A 135 -18.39 -14.28 -11.37
CA GLU A 135 -19.54 -13.37 -11.35
C GLU A 135 -19.57 -12.42 -12.56
N SER A 136 -18.42 -11.92 -13.01
CA SER A 136 -18.33 -11.08 -14.22
C SER A 136 -18.79 -11.82 -15.47
N SER A 137 -18.57 -13.13 -15.54
CA SER A 137 -19.04 -13.99 -16.62
C SER A 137 -20.50 -14.46 -16.46
N ASN A 138 -21.16 -14.15 -15.34
CA ASN A 138 -22.54 -14.57 -15.06
C ASN A 138 -23.55 -13.46 -15.44
N PRO A 139 -24.40 -13.65 -16.47
CA PRO A 139 -25.41 -12.66 -16.84
C PRO A 139 -26.47 -12.41 -15.77
N ALA A 140 -26.68 -13.37 -14.86
CA ALA A 140 -27.61 -13.28 -13.74
C ALA A 140 -26.89 -13.00 -12.41
N SER A 141 -25.67 -12.45 -12.44
CA SER A 141 -24.92 -12.13 -11.23
C SER A 141 -25.70 -11.17 -10.34
N PRO A 142 -25.83 -11.44 -9.03
CA PRO A 142 -26.42 -10.49 -8.11
C PRO A 142 -25.53 -9.25 -7.92
N TRP A 143 -24.27 -9.25 -8.38
CA TRP A 143 -23.37 -8.09 -8.38
C TRP A 143 -23.26 -7.43 -9.76
N ALA A 144 -24.11 -7.76 -10.72
CA ALA A 144 -24.01 -7.24 -12.09
C ALA A 144 -23.96 -5.70 -12.17
N PRO A 145 -24.78 -4.91 -11.43
CA PRO A 145 -24.69 -3.44 -11.46
C PRO A 145 -23.38 -2.88 -10.90
N TYR A 146 -22.84 -3.53 -9.87
CA TYR A 146 -21.55 -3.17 -9.28
C TYR A 146 -20.39 -3.43 -10.26
N LEU A 147 -20.33 -4.64 -10.84
CA LEU A 147 -19.29 -5.01 -11.79
C LEU A 147 -19.39 -4.22 -13.11
N ASP A 148 -20.61 -3.89 -13.56
CA ASP A 148 -20.78 -3.05 -14.75
C ASP A 148 -20.21 -1.63 -14.55
N LEU A 149 -20.45 -1.02 -13.38
CA LEU A 149 -19.97 0.33 -13.07
C LEU A 149 -18.44 0.36 -12.91
N PHE A 150 -17.89 -0.51 -12.07
CA PHE A 150 -16.49 -0.42 -11.61
C PHE A 150 -15.50 -1.26 -12.39
N LEU A 151 -15.87 -2.46 -12.85
CA LEU A 151 -14.95 -3.33 -13.59
C LEU A 151 -15.04 -3.07 -15.09
N ARG A 152 -16.26 -3.05 -15.66
CA ARG A 152 -16.45 -3.05 -17.12
C ARG A 152 -16.35 -1.66 -17.76
N ARG A 153 -16.95 -0.65 -17.14
CA ARG A 153 -17.10 0.70 -17.72
C ARG A 153 -16.14 1.72 -17.15
N ASN A 154 -15.48 1.42 -16.04
CA ASN A 154 -14.43 2.26 -15.50
C ASN A 154 -13.15 2.12 -16.33
N SER A 155 -12.45 3.23 -16.55
CA SER A 155 -11.12 3.21 -17.14
C SER A 155 -10.10 2.97 -16.03
N LEU A 156 -9.83 1.70 -15.72
CA LEU A 156 -8.75 1.33 -14.80
C LEU A 156 -7.42 1.74 -15.44
N ASP A 157 -6.73 2.69 -14.81
CA ASP A 157 -5.46 3.23 -15.31
C ASP A 157 -4.31 2.99 -14.32
N VAL A 158 -4.18 1.74 -13.87
CA VAL A 158 -3.11 1.30 -12.98
C VAL A 158 -1.90 0.78 -13.78
N PRO A 159 -0.65 0.92 -13.26
CA PRO A 159 0.57 0.49 -13.95
C PRO A 159 0.55 -0.96 -14.46
N LEU A 160 -0.14 -1.87 -13.76
CA LEU A 160 -0.31 -3.27 -14.18
C LEU A 160 -0.91 -3.39 -15.60
N LEU A 161 -1.75 -2.43 -16.01
CA LEU A 161 -2.42 -2.41 -17.31
C LEU A 161 -1.71 -1.54 -18.35
N TRP A 162 -0.59 -0.89 -18.01
CA TRP A 162 0.17 -0.10 -18.96
C TRP A 162 1.00 -0.99 -19.90
N GLU A 163 1.23 -0.46 -21.11
CA GLU A 163 2.09 -1.10 -22.12
C GLU A 163 3.54 -1.17 -21.64
N THR A 164 4.17 -2.36 -21.72
CA THR A 164 5.46 -2.63 -21.07
C THR A 164 6.61 -1.69 -21.49
N PRO A 165 6.82 -1.39 -22.80
CA PRO A 165 7.90 -0.48 -23.20
C PRO A 165 7.67 0.96 -22.73
N ALA A 166 6.40 1.39 -22.69
CA ALA A 166 6.01 2.69 -22.17
C ALA A 166 6.17 2.75 -20.65
N LEU A 167 5.77 1.71 -19.92
CA LEU A 167 5.90 1.59 -18.47
C LEU A 167 7.35 1.78 -18.02
N ALA A 168 8.28 0.97 -18.53
CA ALA A 168 9.68 1.01 -18.11
C ALA A 168 10.34 2.38 -18.38
N THR A 169 10.04 2.99 -19.53
CA THR A 169 10.55 4.31 -19.88
C THR A 169 9.94 5.38 -18.98
N LEU A 170 8.62 5.31 -18.79
CA LEU A 170 7.87 6.31 -18.05
C LEU A 170 8.25 6.30 -16.58
N THR A 171 8.39 5.14 -15.95
CA THR A 171 8.68 4.97 -14.52
C THR A 171 10.17 4.79 -14.22
N ALA A 172 11.07 5.16 -15.14
CA ALA A 172 12.52 5.08 -14.92
C ALA A 172 12.93 5.74 -13.59
N GLY A 173 13.76 5.03 -12.81
CA GLY A 173 14.19 5.46 -11.48
C GLY A 173 13.23 5.08 -10.33
N LEU A 174 12.05 4.51 -10.63
CA LEU A 174 11.12 3.92 -9.67
C LEU A 174 11.15 2.39 -9.75
N ASN A 175 10.68 1.71 -8.70
CA ASN A 175 10.55 0.25 -8.60
C ASN A 175 9.26 -0.30 -9.28
N VAL A 176 8.38 0.58 -9.78
CA VAL A 176 7.07 0.22 -10.36
C VAL A 176 7.17 -0.81 -11.50
N ALA A 177 8.09 -0.61 -12.45
CA ALA A 177 8.17 -1.49 -13.64
C ALA A 177 8.59 -2.92 -13.30
N ASP A 178 9.54 -3.08 -12.38
CA ASP A 178 10.04 -4.39 -11.96
C ASP A 178 9.00 -5.15 -11.11
N ARG A 179 8.26 -4.44 -10.26
CA ARG A 179 7.10 -4.99 -9.53
C ARG A 179 6.02 -5.48 -10.48
N VAL A 180 5.56 -4.64 -11.41
CA VAL A 180 4.55 -5.02 -12.41
C VAL A 180 4.97 -6.23 -13.24
N LYS A 181 6.26 -6.35 -13.58
CA LYS A 181 6.78 -7.52 -14.30
C LYS A 181 6.66 -8.80 -13.46
N ARG A 182 6.98 -8.74 -12.16
CA ARG A 182 6.80 -9.86 -11.22
C ARG A 182 5.32 -10.22 -11.08
N ASP A 183 4.44 -9.24 -10.91
CA ASP A 183 3.00 -9.48 -10.75
C ASP A 183 2.39 -10.14 -11.98
N LYS A 184 2.72 -9.68 -13.20
CA LYS A 184 2.24 -10.30 -14.43
C LYS A 184 2.68 -11.76 -14.55
N ALA A 185 3.92 -12.07 -14.13
CA ALA A 185 4.41 -13.44 -14.11
C ALA A 185 3.66 -14.29 -13.08
N GLN A 186 3.44 -13.76 -11.87
CA GLN A 186 2.72 -14.44 -10.80
C GLN A 186 1.25 -14.68 -11.17
N ILE A 187 0.55 -13.66 -11.66
CA ILE A 187 -0.85 -13.75 -12.14
C ILE A 187 -0.96 -14.80 -13.24
N THR A 188 -0.03 -14.84 -14.19
CA THR A 188 -0.03 -15.84 -15.26
C THR A 188 0.17 -17.25 -14.72
N SER A 189 1.06 -17.42 -13.74
CA SER A 189 1.29 -18.69 -13.06
C SER A 189 0.05 -19.16 -12.30
N ASP A 190 -0.52 -18.30 -11.46
CA ASP A 190 -1.71 -18.60 -10.65
C ASP A 190 -2.95 -18.84 -11.52
N PHE A 191 -3.06 -18.13 -12.64
CA PHE A 191 -4.13 -18.36 -13.60
C PHE A 191 -4.05 -19.76 -14.20
N ALA A 192 -2.85 -20.19 -14.62
CA ALA A 192 -2.63 -21.51 -15.19
C ALA A 192 -2.84 -22.63 -14.16
N ALA A 193 -2.34 -22.42 -12.94
CA ALA A 193 -2.34 -23.42 -11.87
C ALA A 193 -3.72 -23.60 -11.22
N TRP A 194 -4.45 -22.49 -11.01
CA TRP A 194 -5.62 -22.48 -10.13
C TRP A 194 -6.89 -21.96 -10.81
N ILE A 195 -6.86 -20.75 -11.38
CA ILE A 195 -8.07 -20.06 -11.83
C ILE A 195 -8.65 -20.75 -13.07
N PHE A 196 -7.84 -21.04 -14.08
CA PHE A 196 -8.32 -21.64 -15.32
C PHE A 196 -8.89 -23.05 -15.12
N PRO A 197 -8.25 -23.96 -14.35
CA PRO A 197 -8.87 -25.23 -13.95
C PRO A 197 -10.21 -25.05 -13.22
N ALA A 198 -10.32 -24.06 -12.33
CA ALA A 198 -11.58 -23.77 -11.64
C ALA A 198 -12.65 -23.27 -12.63
N LEU A 199 -12.33 -22.34 -13.52
CA LEU A 199 -13.26 -21.86 -14.56
C LEU A 199 -13.74 -23.02 -15.44
N LYS A 200 -12.87 -23.95 -15.82
CA LYS A 200 -13.26 -25.17 -16.56
C LYS A 200 -14.26 -26.01 -15.76
N LYS A 201 -13.95 -26.25 -14.49
CA LYS A 201 -14.77 -27.07 -13.59
C LYS A 201 -16.15 -26.47 -13.33
N TYR A 202 -16.23 -25.16 -13.08
CA TYR A 202 -17.45 -24.50 -12.61
C TYR A 202 -18.26 -23.78 -13.69
N LYS A 203 -17.64 -23.40 -14.81
CA LYS A 203 -18.30 -22.71 -15.94
C LYS A 203 -18.26 -23.51 -17.24
N GLY A 204 -17.48 -24.59 -17.32
CA GLY A 204 -17.35 -25.38 -18.53
C GLY A 204 -16.65 -24.63 -19.67
N VAL A 205 -15.71 -23.71 -19.35
CA VAL A 205 -14.97 -22.96 -20.39
C VAL A 205 -14.04 -23.86 -21.19
N ASP A 206 -13.90 -23.57 -22.49
CA ASP A 206 -13.04 -24.31 -23.40
C ASP A 206 -11.58 -23.86 -23.34
N GLN A 207 -10.66 -24.74 -23.77
CA GLN A 207 -9.23 -24.41 -23.87
C GLN A 207 -8.95 -23.22 -24.81
N SER A 208 -9.78 -23.03 -25.83
CA SER A 208 -9.65 -21.94 -26.80
C SER A 208 -9.81 -20.54 -26.18
N LEU A 209 -10.44 -20.44 -25.00
CA LEU A 209 -10.65 -19.19 -24.29
C LEU A 209 -9.49 -18.81 -23.36
N TYR A 210 -8.43 -19.63 -23.28
CA TYR A 210 -7.33 -19.44 -22.33
C TYR A 210 -6.72 -18.03 -22.40
N GLU A 211 -6.30 -17.59 -23.58
CA GLU A 211 -5.64 -16.28 -23.74
C GLU A 211 -6.58 -15.12 -23.41
N THR A 212 -7.83 -15.16 -23.89
CA THR A 212 -8.83 -14.12 -23.59
C THR A 212 -9.17 -14.06 -22.10
N LEU A 213 -9.24 -15.21 -21.42
CA LEU A 213 -9.49 -15.26 -19.99
C LEU A 213 -8.25 -14.85 -19.17
N LEU A 214 -7.05 -15.07 -19.69
CA LEU A 214 -5.81 -14.59 -19.08
C LEU A 214 -5.71 -13.06 -19.17
N GLU A 215 -6.10 -12.45 -20.30
CA GLU A 215 -6.21 -11.00 -20.42
C GLU A 215 -7.25 -10.43 -19.42
N GLU A 216 -8.40 -11.07 -19.31
CA GLU A 216 -9.42 -10.70 -18.30
C GLU A 216 -8.91 -10.91 -16.87
N ALA A 217 -8.11 -11.95 -16.61
CA ALA A 217 -7.52 -12.19 -15.30
C ALA A 217 -6.55 -11.07 -14.89
N HIS A 218 -5.74 -10.54 -15.83
CA HIS A 218 -4.91 -9.37 -15.56
C HIS A 218 -5.75 -8.13 -15.23
N ARG A 219 -6.85 -7.90 -15.98
CA ARG A 219 -7.78 -6.80 -15.73
C ARG A 219 -8.48 -6.93 -14.37
N VAL A 220 -8.95 -8.13 -14.04
CA VAL A 220 -9.58 -8.41 -12.74
C VAL A 220 -8.54 -8.28 -11.61
N SER A 221 -7.30 -8.72 -11.81
CA SER A 221 -6.23 -8.55 -10.82
C SER A 221 -5.95 -7.07 -10.55
N ALA A 222 -5.87 -6.25 -11.60
CA ALA A 222 -5.77 -4.79 -11.47
C ALA A 222 -6.95 -4.19 -10.69
N PHE A 223 -8.17 -4.68 -10.94
CA PHE A 223 -9.36 -4.23 -10.22
C PHE A 223 -9.33 -4.63 -8.74
N VAL A 224 -8.99 -5.89 -8.43
CA VAL A 224 -8.84 -6.38 -7.05
C VAL A 224 -7.76 -5.58 -6.32
N MET A 225 -6.59 -5.39 -6.94
CA MET A 225 -5.48 -4.61 -6.39
C MET A 225 -5.88 -3.18 -6.00
N SER A 226 -6.73 -2.53 -6.81
CA SER A 226 -7.10 -1.12 -6.60
C SER A 226 -8.41 -0.87 -5.84
N TYR A 227 -9.28 -1.87 -5.68
CA TYR A 227 -10.63 -1.69 -5.08
C TYR A 227 -10.94 -2.67 -3.93
N SER A 228 -10.11 -3.69 -3.70
CA SER A 228 -10.36 -4.65 -2.62
C SER A 228 -9.88 -4.16 -1.25
N PHE A 229 -10.40 -4.79 -0.20
CA PHE A 229 -10.07 -4.50 1.18
C PHE A 229 -9.68 -5.77 1.91
N THR A 230 -8.57 -5.73 2.64
CA THR A 230 -8.17 -6.79 3.56
C THR A 230 -8.65 -6.45 4.96
N ARG A 231 -9.02 -7.48 5.73
CA ARG A 231 -9.41 -7.30 7.13
C ARG A 231 -8.18 -6.98 7.98
N PRO A 232 -8.27 -6.04 8.92
CA PRO A 232 -7.25 -5.87 9.94
C PRO A 232 -7.11 -7.15 10.78
N LYS A 233 -5.88 -7.51 11.15
CA LYS A 233 -5.61 -8.60 12.12
C LYS A 233 -6.12 -8.20 13.50
N GLU A 234 -6.73 -9.13 14.24
CA GLU A 234 -7.15 -8.89 15.64
C GLU A 234 -5.91 -8.56 16.50
N GLY A 235 -5.84 -7.33 17.03
CA GLY A 235 -4.73 -6.85 17.87
C GLY A 235 -3.60 -6.10 17.14
N GLY A 236 -3.62 -6.04 15.81
CA GLY A 236 -2.70 -5.21 15.02
C GLY A 236 -3.22 -3.78 14.87
N HIS A 237 -2.53 -2.80 15.43
CA HIS A 237 -2.66 -1.44 14.92
C HIS A 237 -2.25 -1.48 13.44
N GLY A 238 -3.04 -0.86 12.56
CA GLY A 238 -2.89 -1.01 11.11
C GLY A 238 -1.46 -0.78 10.65
N GLU A 239 -0.78 -1.86 10.29
CA GLU A 239 0.60 -1.89 9.81
C GLU A 239 0.61 -2.37 8.37
N SER A 240 1.56 -1.79 7.64
CA SER A 240 1.93 -2.09 6.26
C SER A 240 2.24 -3.59 6.08
N ASP A 241 1.96 -4.09 4.88
CA ASP A 241 2.34 -5.43 4.39
C ASP A 241 3.88 -5.57 4.24
N THR A 242 4.61 -5.40 5.34
CA THR A 242 6.02 -5.76 5.47
C THR A 242 6.17 -6.40 6.83
N GLU A 243 5.95 -7.72 6.86
CA GLU A 243 6.72 -8.72 7.59
C GLU A 243 5.90 -10.01 7.62
N GLU A 244 6.31 -10.97 6.79
CA GLU A 244 6.06 -12.37 7.08
C GLU A 244 6.89 -12.73 8.33
N GLU A 245 6.41 -12.35 9.52
CA GLU A 245 6.79 -13.08 10.72
C GLU A 245 6.22 -14.50 10.56
N GLU A 246 7.01 -15.40 9.97
CA GLU A 246 6.85 -16.83 10.18
C GLU A 246 7.07 -17.08 11.67
N SER A 247 6.00 -16.96 12.46
CA SER A 247 6.00 -17.51 13.81
C SER A 247 6.18 -19.03 13.68
N ASP A 248 7.34 -19.53 14.09
CA ASP A 248 7.64 -20.95 14.24
C ASP A 248 6.63 -21.58 15.22
N GLU A 249 5.45 -21.98 14.72
CA GLU A 249 4.48 -22.77 15.48
C GLU A 249 4.62 -24.27 15.16
N GLU A 250 4.80 -25.03 16.24
CA GLU A 250 5.19 -26.44 16.31
C GLU A 250 4.43 -27.39 15.36
N GLU A 251 5.21 -28.29 14.73
CA GLU A 251 4.78 -29.37 13.84
C GLU A 251 3.72 -30.29 14.49
N GLY A 252 2.44 -30.00 14.23
CA GLY A 252 1.35 -30.93 14.58
C GLY A 252 -0.07 -30.38 14.49
N GLN A 253 -0.25 -29.05 14.56
CA GLN A 253 -1.55 -28.38 14.42
C GLN A 253 -1.60 -27.37 13.25
N GLY A 254 -0.50 -27.22 12.51
CA GLY A 254 -0.26 -26.08 11.61
C GLY A 254 -1.08 -26.00 10.32
N GLU A 255 -1.59 -27.10 9.74
CA GLU A 255 -2.24 -27.01 8.42
C GLU A 255 -3.65 -26.38 8.48
N ALA A 256 -4.47 -26.74 9.48
CA ALA A 256 -5.80 -26.17 9.65
C ALA A 256 -5.72 -24.69 10.07
N THR A 257 -4.77 -24.34 10.94
CA THR A 257 -4.50 -22.96 11.35
C THR A 257 -3.98 -22.13 10.18
N ARG A 258 -3.04 -22.65 9.39
CA ARG A 258 -2.51 -21.97 8.19
C ARG A 258 -3.58 -21.70 7.14
N VAL A 259 -4.46 -22.67 6.87
CA VAL A 259 -5.60 -22.48 5.97
C VAL A 259 -6.58 -21.45 6.53
N GLY A 260 -6.89 -21.51 7.82
CA GLY A 260 -7.75 -20.54 8.50
C GLY A 260 -7.22 -19.11 8.39
N ASN A 261 -5.94 -18.91 8.69
CA ASN A 261 -5.27 -17.61 8.60
C ASN A 261 -5.26 -17.09 7.16
N ALA A 262 -4.87 -17.94 6.20
CA ALA A 262 -4.87 -17.57 4.79
C ALA A 262 -6.26 -17.15 4.29
N LEU A 263 -7.33 -17.83 4.73
CA LEU A 263 -8.70 -17.46 4.37
C LEU A 263 -9.17 -16.15 5.01
N ALA A 264 -8.71 -15.84 6.22
CA ALA A 264 -9.06 -14.59 6.92
C ALA A 264 -8.47 -13.34 6.24
N GLU A 265 -7.34 -13.51 5.56
CA GLU A 265 -6.59 -12.45 4.87
C GLU A 265 -6.92 -12.37 3.36
N VAL A 266 -7.89 -13.17 2.88
CA VAL A 266 -8.39 -13.04 1.50
C VAL A 266 -9.06 -11.67 1.33
N PRO A 267 -8.64 -10.84 0.36
CA PRO A 267 -9.19 -9.52 0.19
C PRO A 267 -10.63 -9.59 -0.33
N LEU A 268 -11.45 -8.61 0.04
CA LEU A 268 -12.88 -8.57 -0.25
C LEU A 268 -13.22 -7.38 -1.14
N MET A 269 -14.12 -7.58 -2.10
CA MET A 269 -14.70 -6.47 -2.84
C MET A 269 -15.89 -5.93 -2.04
N ILE A 270 -15.84 -4.65 -1.68
CA ILE A 270 -16.79 -4.02 -0.75
C ILE A 270 -17.54 -2.89 -1.47
N PRO A 271 -18.68 -3.20 -2.11
CA PRO A 271 -19.43 -2.19 -2.86
C PRO A 271 -19.76 -0.98 -1.98
N VAL A 272 -19.60 0.22 -2.54
CA VAL A 272 -19.82 1.53 -1.89
C VAL A 272 -18.64 1.98 -1.01
N ALA A 273 -17.94 1.09 -0.32
CA ALA A 273 -16.70 1.48 0.36
C ALA A 273 -15.61 1.86 -0.65
N ASP A 274 -15.54 1.12 -1.75
CA ASP A 274 -14.67 1.33 -2.90
C ASP A 274 -15.14 2.46 -3.86
N PHE A 275 -16.24 3.13 -3.53
CA PHE A 275 -16.72 4.32 -4.24
C PHE A 275 -16.06 5.61 -3.73
N LEU A 276 -15.51 5.59 -2.52
CA LEU A 276 -14.81 6.74 -1.95
C LEU A 276 -13.40 6.79 -2.54
N ASN A 277 -13.01 7.96 -3.03
CA ASN A 277 -11.60 8.27 -3.24
C ASN A 277 -10.87 8.19 -1.90
N ALA A 278 -9.59 7.84 -1.93
CA ALA A 278 -8.76 7.88 -0.75
C ALA A 278 -7.70 8.98 -0.85
N SER A 279 -7.20 9.38 0.31
CA SER A 279 -6.10 10.32 0.41
C SER A 279 -5.39 10.13 1.74
N VAL A 280 -4.07 10.05 1.70
CA VAL A 280 -3.23 10.00 2.90
C VAL A 280 -3.36 11.30 3.69
N SER A 281 -3.39 12.45 3.01
CA SER A 281 -3.47 13.76 3.66
C SER A 281 -4.91 14.24 3.95
N LYS A 282 -5.87 13.93 3.07
CA LYS A 282 -7.24 14.46 3.11
C LYS A 282 -8.28 13.49 3.66
N ASN A 283 -7.93 12.25 4.00
CA ASN A 283 -8.89 11.30 4.59
C ASN A 283 -9.64 11.92 5.78
N ASN A 284 -10.94 11.65 5.80
CA ASN A 284 -11.88 12.12 6.81
C ASN A 284 -12.95 11.07 7.14
N ALA A 285 -12.82 9.85 6.58
CA ALA A 285 -13.63 8.69 6.90
C ALA A 285 -12.77 7.40 6.89
N LYS A 286 -13.20 6.39 7.64
CA LYS A 286 -12.55 5.08 7.70
C LYS A 286 -13.61 3.97 7.77
N LEU A 287 -13.30 2.83 7.14
CA LEU A 287 -14.13 1.63 7.21
C LEU A 287 -13.91 0.91 8.55
N HIS A 288 -15.00 0.57 9.22
CA HIS A 288 -15.02 -0.19 10.46
C HIS A 288 -15.70 -1.54 10.22
N TRP A 289 -15.04 -2.58 10.70
CA TRP A 289 -15.53 -3.95 10.73
C TRP A 289 -16.22 -4.15 12.07
N ALA A 290 -17.52 -4.49 12.07
CA ALA A 290 -18.21 -4.76 13.32
C ALA A 290 -17.75 -6.10 13.90
N GLU A 291 -17.25 -6.07 15.14
CA GLU A 291 -17.01 -7.27 15.92
C GLU A 291 -18.36 -7.90 16.29
N ALA A 292 -18.52 -9.18 16.01
CA ALA A 292 -19.70 -9.92 16.43
C ALA A 292 -19.66 -10.09 17.96
N GLU A 293 -20.40 -9.27 18.71
CA GLU A 293 -20.61 -9.50 20.14
C GLU A 293 -21.32 -10.85 20.36
N GLY A 294 -20.55 -11.93 20.48
CA GLY A 294 -21.02 -13.26 20.88
C GLY A 294 -21.84 -14.03 19.84
N GLN A 295 -21.71 -13.75 18.54
CA GLN A 295 -22.33 -14.54 17.46
C GLN A 295 -21.26 -15.15 16.55
N GLU A 296 -21.54 -16.34 16.00
CA GLU A 296 -20.70 -17.02 14.99
C GLU A 296 -20.74 -16.31 13.61
N GLU A 297 -21.63 -15.33 13.43
CA GLU A 297 -21.75 -14.53 12.21
C GLU A 297 -21.16 -13.14 12.40
N GLU A 298 -20.36 -12.68 11.44
CA GLU A 298 -19.70 -11.38 11.46
C GLU A 298 -20.69 -10.23 11.25
N GLY A 299 -20.40 -9.07 11.85
CA GLY A 299 -21.29 -7.90 11.78
C GLY A 299 -21.19 -7.10 10.48
N ASP A 300 -22.16 -6.20 10.28
CA ASP A 300 -22.19 -5.27 9.15
C ASP A 300 -20.97 -4.32 9.15
N LEU A 301 -20.53 -3.93 7.95
CA LEU A 301 -19.45 -2.97 7.79
C LEU A 301 -20.00 -1.55 7.82
N THR A 302 -19.28 -0.62 8.43
CA THR A 302 -19.71 0.78 8.54
C THR A 302 -18.60 1.74 8.15
N MET A 303 -18.91 2.72 7.30
CA MET A 303 -18.00 3.84 7.04
C MET A 303 -18.33 4.95 8.03
N ILE A 304 -17.35 5.39 8.79
CA ILE A 304 -17.52 6.36 9.87
C ILE A 304 -16.61 7.56 9.61
N SER A 305 -17.14 8.76 9.80
CA SER A 305 -16.37 10.00 9.74
C SER A 305 -15.33 10.06 10.88
N THR A 306 -14.06 10.29 10.53
CA THR A 306 -12.95 10.49 11.48
C THR A 306 -12.69 11.97 11.78
N LYS A 307 -13.16 12.86 10.91
CA LYS A 307 -13.04 14.32 11.02
C LYS A 307 -14.35 14.96 10.57
N ALA A 308 -14.73 16.09 11.16
CA ALA A 308 -15.92 16.83 10.72
C ALA A 308 -15.79 17.22 9.24
N ILE A 309 -16.83 16.93 8.44
CA ILE A 309 -16.87 17.14 6.99
C ILE A 309 -17.89 18.22 6.68
N LYS A 310 -17.47 19.32 6.05
CA LYS A 310 -18.37 20.44 5.74
C LYS A 310 -19.22 20.13 4.51
N ALA A 311 -20.35 20.83 4.40
CA ALA A 311 -21.14 20.81 3.17
C ALA A 311 -20.28 21.24 1.96
N GLY A 312 -20.32 20.43 0.90
CA GLY A 312 -19.54 20.58 -0.31
C GLY A 312 -18.17 19.91 -0.29
N GLU A 313 -17.68 19.42 0.85
CA GLU A 313 -16.42 18.66 0.93
C GLU A 313 -16.64 17.21 0.50
N GLU A 314 -15.64 16.64 -0.15
CA GLU A 314 -15.60 15.22 -0.49
C GLU A 314 -15.24 14.38 0.75
N ILE A 315 -15.85 13.20 0.80
CA ILE A 315 -15.59 12.18 1.81
C ILE A 315 -14.48 11.29 1.29
N PHE A 316 -13.32 11.36 1.93
CA PHE A 316 -12.14 10.59 1.57
C PHE A 316 -11.94 9.45 2.55
N ASN A 317 -11.83 8.23 2.01
CA ASN A 317 -11.34 7.08 2.76
C ASN A 317 -9.82 7.18 2.96
N THR A 318 -9.24 6.24 3.71
CA THR A 318 -7.80 6.01 3.80
C THR A 318 -7.44 4.64 3.22
N TYR A 319 -6.34 4.58 2.45
CA TYR A 319 -5.69 3.32 2.05
C TYR A 319 -4.59 2.90 3.04
N GLY A 320 -4.44 3.62 4.15
CA GLY A 320 -3.38 3.42 5.12
C GLY A 320 -2.23 4.41 4.96
N GLU A 321 -1.11 4.05 5.56
CA GLU A 321 0.13 4.84 5.63
C GLU A 321 1.06 4.42 4.49
N ILE A 322 0.74 4.84 3.27
CA ILE A 322 1.44 4.40 2.05
C ILE A 322 2.15 5.56 1.34
N SER A 323 3.30 5.26 0.73
CA SER A 323 4.09 6.22 -0.05
C SER A 323 3.42 6.58 -1.38
N ASN A 324 3.87 7.67 -2.02
CA ASN A 324 3.33 8.04 -3.33
C ASN A 324 3.68 7.00 -4.41
N GLU A 325 4.82 6.32 -4.30
CA GLU A 325 5.17 5.24 -5.22
C GLU A 325 4.21 4.04 -5.06
N GLU A 326 3.88 3.67 -3.83
CA GLU A 326 2.91 2.60 -3.55
C GLU A 326 1.52 2.97 -4.05
N MET A 327 1.08 4.22 -3.83
CA MET A 327 -0.19 4.73 -4.35
C MET A 327 -0.26 4.63 -5.88
N LEU A 328 0.82 5.03 -6.55
CA LEU A 328 0.91 4.96 -8.01
C LEU A 328 0.84 3.50 -8.48
N TYR A 329 1.60 2.63 -7.85
CA TYR A 329 1.68 1.21 -8.18
C TYR A 329 0.33 0.50 -8.02
N LEU A 330 -0.35 0.68 -6.89
CA LEU A 330 -1.61 -0.01 -6.58
C LEU A 330 -2.83 0.66 -7.24
N TYR A 331 -2.88 1.99 -7.28
CA TYR A 331 -4.11 2.74 -7.60
C TYR A 331 -4.00 3.66 -8.82
N GLY A 332 -2.80 3.84 -9.40
CA GLY A 332 -2.61 4.63 -10.62
C GLY A 332 -2.62 6.14 -10.43
N TYR A 333 -2.43 6.63 -9.20
CA TYR A 333 -2.29 8.07 -8.90
C TYR A 333 -1.32 8.31 -7.75
N ALA A 334 -0.87 9.55 -7.59
CA ALA A 334 -0.06 10.01 -6.45
C ALA A 334 -0.69 11.29 -5.86
N GLU A 335 -0.26 11.72 -4.68
CA GLU A 335 -0.69 13.02 -4.14
C GLU A 335 0.23 14.15 -4.64
N ASP A 336 -0.37 15.17 -5.25
CA ASP A 336 0.32 16.41 -5.61
C ASP A 336 0.05 17.50 -4.56
N ASP A 337 1.05 18.37 -4.32
CA ASP A 337 1.00 19.55 -3.44
C ASP A 337 0.75 19.29 -1.93
N THR A 338 0.75 18.03 -1.48
CA THR A 338 0.71 17.67 -0.06
C THR A 338 1.96 16.91 0.34
N GLU A 339 2.56 17.27 1.47
CA GLU A 339 3.64 16.46 2.05
C GLU A 339 3.03 15.16 2.57
N ASN A 340 3.12 14.08 1.78
CA ASN A 340 2.83 12.74 2.26
C ASN A 340 3.84 12.42 3.40
N PRO A 341 3.39 12.22 4.65
CA PRO A 341 4.29 11.94 5.76
C PRO A 341 4.91 10.54 5.68
N HIS A 342 4.31 9.64 4.90
CA HIS A 342 4.75 8.25 4.71
C HIS A 342 5.49 8.08 3.38
N GLU A 343 6.16 9.13 2.90
CA GLU A 343 6.97 9.03 1.69
C GLU A 343 8.19 8.12 1.92
N GLU A 344 8.48 7.29 0.92
CA GLU A 344 9.55 6.30 0.99
C GLU A 344 10.43 6.34 -0.26
N VAL A 345 11.70 5.99 -0.07
CA VAL A 345 12.64 5.74 -1.17
C VAL A 345 13.27 4.36 -1.00
N PHE A 346 12.96 3.47 -1.91
CA PHE A 346 13.60 2.17 -2.03
C PHE A 346 14.96 2.32 -2.70
N ILE A 347 16.01 1.79 -2.08
CA ILE A 347 17.37 1.75 -2.62
C ILE A 347 17.80 0.29 -2.77
N PRO A 348 17.99 -0.20 -4.01
CA PRO A 348 18.51 -1.54 -4.23
C PRO A 348 19.85 -1.75 -3.51
N THR A 349 19.97 -2.87 -2.78
CA THR A 349 21.18 -3.20 -2.02
C THR A 349 22.40 -3.40 -2.93
N GLU A 350 22.21 -3.73 -4.21
CA GLU A 350 23.28 -3.71 -5.22
C GLU A 350 23.96 -2.33 -5.38
N HIS A 351 23.25 -1.22 -5.15
CA HIS A 351 23.88 0.10 -5.10
C HIS A 351 24.82 0.24 -3.91
N LEU A 352 24.45 -0.33 -2.76
CA LEU A 352 25.31 -0.36 -1.59
C LEU A 352 26.56 -1.19 -1.88
N LYS A 353 26.43 -2.38 -2.49
CA LYS A 353 27.57 -3.19 -2.91
C LYS A 353 28.56 -2.40 -3.78
N GLN A 354 28.06 -1.69 -4.78
CA GLN A 354 28.87 -0.86 -5.69
C GLN A 354 29.60 0.27 -4.95
N VAL A 355 28.90 0.96 -4.07
CA VAL A 355 29.43 2.11 -3.30
C VAL A 355 30.44 1.65 -2.26
N ALA A 356 30.10 0.63 -1.47
CA ALA A 356 30.98 0.07 -0.45
C ALA A 356 32.28 -0.44 -1.09
N THR A 357 32.19 -1.19 -2.20
CA THR A 357 33.37 -1.65 -2.95
C THR A 357 34.26 -0.49 -3.36
N SER A 358 33.68 0.58 -3.92
CA SER A 358 34.42 1.76 -4.38
C SER A 358 35.12 2.49 -3.23
N ILE A 359 34.45 2.62 -2.08
CA ILE A 359 34.98 3.31 -0.90
C ILE A 359 36.11 2.49 -0.24
N ILE A 360 35.92 1.18 -0.11
CA ILE A 360 36.94 0.30 0.50
C ILE A 360 38.21 0.29 -0.37
N GLN A 361 38.06 0.21 -1.69
CA GLN A 361 39.17 0.32 -2.64
C GLN A 361 39.89 1.68 -2.54
N ALA A 362 39.14 2.79 -2.41
CA ALA A 362 39.72 4.12 -2.28
C ALA A 362 40.46 4.36 -0.95
N GLN A 363 40.07 3.64 0.12
CA GLN A 363 40.72 3.74 1.44
C GLN A 363 41.95 2.83 1.60
N ASN A 364 42.43 2.21 0.51
CA ASN A 364 43.68 1.43 0.48
C ASN A 364 43.71 0.21 1.43
N PHE A 365 42.55 -0.39 1.72
CA PHE A 365 42.50 -1.70 2.35
C PHE A 365 42.87 -2.77 1.32
N SER A 366 43.76 -3.69 1.68
CA SER A 366 44.18 -4.83 0.86
C SER A 366 43.07 -5.89 0.67
N ILE A 367 41.79 -5.48 0.65
CA ILE A 367 40.68 -6.40 0.42
C ILE A 367 40.63 -6.76 -1.07
N THR A 368 40.50 -8.05 -1.34
CA THR A 368 40.34 -8.59 -2.68
C THR A 368 38.87 -8.53 -3.11
N ALA A 369 38.62 -8.60 -4.42
CA ALA A 369 37.25 -8.70 -4.93
C ALA A 369 36.54 -9.97 -4.43
N ASP A 370 37.28 -11.07 -4.25
CA ASP A 370 36.76 -12.34 -3.73
C ASP A 370 36.29 -12.19 -2.27
N GLU A 371 37.05 -11.48 -1.43
CA GLU A 371 36.70 -11.22 -0.03
C GLU A 371 35.45 -10.34 0.12
N ILE A 372 35.23 -9.39 -0.79
CA ILE A 372 33.99 -8.60 -0.86
C ILE A 372 32.82 -9.49 -1.26
N GLN A 373 33.03 -10.37 -2.24
CA GLN A 373 32.00 -11.29 -2.72
C GLN A 373 31.59 -12.30 -1.64
N THR A 374 32.54 -12.85 -0.87
CA THR A 374 32.23 -13.74 0.26
C THR A 374 31.39 -13.06 1.34
N ARG A 375 31.70 -11.80 1.68
CA ARG A 375 30.88 -11.01 2.61
C ARG A 375 29.48 -10.75 2.07
N TRP A 376 29.36 -10.48 0.77
CA TRP A 376 28.05 -10.29 0.13
C TRP A 376 27.20 -11.56 0.15
N GLU A 377 27.80 -12.72 -0.14
CA GLU A 377 27.11 -14.02 -0.09
C GLU A 377 26.63 -14.34 1.32
N TYR A 378 27.42 -14.02 2.34
CA TYR A 378 26.99 -14.14 3.73
C TYR A 378 25.77 -13.26 4.03
N LEU A 379 25.77 -11.98 3.62
CA LEU A 379 24.62 -11.09 3.78
C LEU A 379 23.38 -11.59 3.02
N GLN A 380 23.56 -12.20 1.84
CA GLN A 380 22.47 -12.81 1.09
C GLN A 380 21.87 -14.01 1.83
N HIS A 381 22.72 -14.87 2.42
CA HIS A 381 22.26 -15.99 3.24
C HIS A 381 21.51 -15.53 4.49
N ARG A 382 21.88 -14.37 5.05
CA ARG A 382 21.18 -13.73 6.16
C ARG A 382 19.88 -13.03 5.79
N LYS A 383 19.52 -12.98 4.51
CA LYS A 383 18.32 -12.28 4.02
C LYS A 383 18.27 -10.80 4.42
N VAL A 384 19.42 -10.12 4.46
CA VAL A 384 19.49 -8.65 4.69
C VAL A 384 19.83 -7.88 3.41
N VAL A 385 20.21 -8.59 2.33
CA VAL A 385 20.42 -8.03 0.99
C VAL A 385 19.78 -8.91 -0.08
N GLY A 386 19.38 -8.29 -1.20
CA GLY A 386 18.75 -8.95 -2.33
C GLY A 386 17.67 -8.07 -2.96
N ASP A 387 17.02 -8.60 -3.99
CA ASP A 387 15.93 -7.90 -4.69
C ASP A 387 14.70 -7.67 -3.79
N GLU A 388 14.55 -8.51 -2.76
CA GLU A 388 13.46 -8.45 -1.77
C GLU A 388 13.82 -7.64 -0.52
N TYR A 389 15.11 -7.28 -0.35
CA TYR A 389 15.62 -6.58 0.82
C TYR A 389 16.30 -5.26 0.39
N PRO A 390 15.52 -4.26 -0.05
CA PRO A 390 16.04 -2.93 -0.34
C PRO A 390 16.30 -2.14 0.94
N ILE A 391 17.20 -1.15 0.89
CA ILE A 391 17.27 -0.14 1.95
C ILE A 391 16.13 0.85 1.75
N VAL A 392 15.28 1.06 2.75
CA VAL A 392 14.13 1.96 2.67
C VAL A 392 14.38 3.22 3.48
N LEU A 393 14.37 4.37 2.80
CA LEU A 393 14.42 5.68 3.47
C LEU A 393 13.00 6.17 3.73
N GLY A 394 12.66 6.46 4.97
CA GLY A 394 11.44 7.17 5.34
C GLY A 394 11.71 8.64 5.65
N ARG A 395 10.64 9.39 5.95
CA ARG A 395 10.71 10.82 6.26
C ARG A 395 11.56 11.13 7.50
N ASP A 396 11.41 10.33 8.56
CA ASP A 396 12.02 10.59 9.87
C ASP A 396 13.27 9.74 10.14
N GLY A 397 13.61 8.81 9.25
CA GLY A 397 14.75 7.91 9.40
C GLY A 397 14.73 6.77 8.38
N ILE A 398 15.78 5.98 8.38
CA ILE A 398 15.87 4.76 7.57
C ILE A 398 14.97 3.71 8.23
N LEU A 399 14.05 3.12 7.46
CA LEU A 399 13.07 2.16 7.97
C LEU A 399 13.65 0.75 8.09
N THR A 400 14.62 0.40 7.24
CA THR A 400 15.39 -0.86 7.29
C THR A 400 16.77 -0.60 7.90
N ASP A 401 16.80 0.06 9.05
CA ASP A 401 18.05 0.51 9.67
C ASP A 401 18.88 -0.63 10.25
N ASP A 402 18.24 -1.66 10.80
CA ASP A 402 18.91 -2.89 11.23
C ASP A 402 19.66 -3.59 10.09
N ASP A 403 19.00 -3.78 8.94
CA ASP A 403 19.64 -4.34 7.75
C ASP A 403 20.84 -3.50 7.30
N LEU A 404 20.65 -2.19 7.21
CA LEU A 404 21.72 -1.27 6.83
C LEU A 404 22.90 -1.37 7.79
N ASP A 405 22.65 -1.43 9.09
CA ASP A 405 23.70 -1.49 10.10
C ASP A 405 24.51 -2.77 10.01
N VAL A 406 23.83 -3.93 9.88
CA VAL A 406 24.46 -5.23 9.66
C VAL A 406 25.32 -5.20 8.39
N ILE A 407 24.78 -4.66 7.29
CA ILE A 407 25.51 -4.55 6.03
C ILE A 407 26.75 -3.67 6.19
N LEU A 408 26.62 -2.48 6.80
CA LEU A 408 27.74 -1.57 6.99
C LEU A 408 28.83 -2.16 7.89
N ARG A 409 28.45 -2.89 8.96
CA ARG A 409 29.39 -3.60 9.84
C ARG A 409 30.14 -4.69 9.09
N VAL A 410 29.42 -5.61 8.44
CA VAL A 410 30.02 -6.74 7.69
C VAL A 410 30.95 -6.26 6.59
N MET A 411 30.58 -5.19 5.89
CA MET A 411 31.39 -4.62 4.81
C MET A 411 32.59 -3.80 5.31
N SER A 412 32.61 -3.38 6.58
CA SER A 412 33.66 -2.51 7.14
C SER A 412 34.63 -3.20 8.11
N MET A 413 34.30 -4.40 8.60
CA MET A 413 35.13 -5.16 9.54
C MET A 413 36.36 -5.81 8.88
N SER A 414 37.42 -5.99 9.67
CA SER A 414 38.62 -6.71 9.24
C SER A 414 38.33 -8.19 8.96
N ASP A 415 39.22 -8.87 8.22
CA ASP A 415 39.02 -10.29 7.90
C ASP A 415 39.00 -11.17 9.15
N GLN A 416 39.80 -10.83 10.17
CA GLN A 416 39.79 -11.54 11.45
C GLN A 416 38.44 -11.35 12.18
N GLU A 417 37.95 -10.12 12.25
CA GLU A 417 36.64 -9.83 12.85
C GLU A 417 35.50 -10.52 12.09
N PHE A 418 35.58 -10.61 10.76
CA PHE A 418 34.58 -11.31 9.94
C PHE A 418 34.57 -12.82 10.22
N VAL A 419 35.74 -13.44 10.34
CA VAL A 419 35.82 -14.87 10.69
C VAL A 419 35.27 -15.13 12.09
N GLU A 420 35.59 -14.29 13.07
CA GLU A 420 35.06 -14.41 14.44
C GLU A 420 33.54 -14.17 14.49
N TYR A 421 33.05 -13.19 13.73
CA TYR A 421 31.63 -12.84 13.65
C TYR A 421 30.80 -13.96 13.02
N THR A 422 31.26 -14.55 11.91
CA THR A 422 30.57 -15.65 11.22
C THR A 422 30.59 -16.98 12.01
N GLN A 423 31.53 -17.15 12.94
CA GLN A 423 31.64 -18.36 13.78
C GLN A 423 30.78 -18.31 15.05
N ASN A 424 30.45 -17.11 15.54
CA ASN A 424 29.82 -16.94 16.85
C ASN A 424 28.30 -16.77 16.80
N ASP A 425 27.67 -16.78 15.61
CA ASP A 425 26.21 -16.68 15.39
C ASP A 425 25.51 -15.74 16.38
N ASN A 426 26.05 -14.52 16.47
CA ASN A 426 25.85 -13.66 17.62
C ASN A 426 24.65 -12.73 17.39
N GLU A 427 23.43 -13.26 17.52
CA GLU A 427 22.18 -12.51 17.33
C GLU A 427 22.10 -11.24 18.21
N ASP A 428 22.64 -11.28 19.44
CA ASP A 428 22.70 -10.13 20.35
C ASP A 428 23.63 -9.00 19.86
N ALA A 429 24.56 -9.27 18.94
CA ALA A 429 25.49 -8.28 18.41
C ALA A 429 24.88 -7.43 17.28
N ASP A 430 23.67 -7.77 16.83
CA ASP A 430 23.01 -7.15 15.68
C ASP A 430 21.99 -6.08 16.01
N GLN A 431 21.72 -5.84 17.29
CA GLN A 431 20.80 -4.79 17.70
C GLN A 431 21.36 -3.40 17.38
N THR A 432 20.72 -2.72 16.44
CA THR A 432 20.99 -1.30 16.19
C THR A 432 20.38 -0.49 17.33
N PRO A 433 21.16 0.38 18.01
CA PRO A 433 20.58 1.26 19.02
C PRO A 433 19.45 2.10 18.41
N GLN A 434 18.29 2.10 19.06
CA GLN A 434 17.10 2.78 18.55
C GLN A 434 17.39 4.24 18.18
N GLY A 435 17.00 4.64 16.97
CA GLY A 435 17.18 6.01 16.47
C GLY A 435 18.59 6.33 15.95
N THR A 436 19.50 5.36 15.85
CA THR A 436 20.84 5.56 15.25
C THR A 436 20.74 6.16 13.84
N TYR A 437 19.80 5.67 13.03
CA TYR A 437 19.56 6.12 11.67
C TYR A 437 18.34 7.05 11.53
N ALA A 438 17.88 7.63 12.63
CA ALA A 438 16.93 8.74 12.59
C ALA A 438 17.55 9.93 11.84
N LEU A 439 16.75 10.65 11.05
CA LEU A 439 17.22 11.72 10.16
C LEU A 439 18.03 12.79 10.91
N GLU A 440 17.63 13.11 12.13
CA GLU A 440 18.31 14.07 13.00
C GLU A 440 19.66 13.58 13.56
N ASN A 441 19.82 12.27 13.70
CA ASN A 441 21.02 11.64 14.24
C ASN A 441 22.06 11.29 13.17
N LEU A 442 21.71 11.34 11.88
CA LEU A 442 22.64 11.06 10.78
C LEU A 442 23.91 11.92 10.80
N VAL A 443 23.85 13.13 11.35
CA VAL A 443 25.03 14.02 11.50
C VAL A 443 26.07 13.45 12.48
N GLN A 444 25.63 12.61 13.42
CA GLN A 444 26.44 12.02 14.49
C GLN A 444 27.09 10.71 14.05
N LEU A 445 26.69 10.16 12.89
CA LEU A 445 27.25 8.91 12.38
C LEU A 445 28.77 9.03 12.16
N PRO A 446 29.51 7.91 12.29
CA PRO A 446 30.93 7.85 11.97
C PRO A 446 31.22 8.33 10.54
N ASP A 447 32.39 8.94 10.31
CA ASP A 447 32.75 9.49 9.01
C ASP A 447 32.77 8.44 7.89
N LYS A 448 33.11 7.18 8.21
CA LYS A 448 33.03 6.06 7.27
C LYS A 448 31.58 5.77 6.86
N SER A 449 30.66 5.66 7.82
CA SER A 449 29.23 5.42 7.56
C SER A 449 28.61 6.57 6.77
N LYS A 450 28.94 7.83 7.10
CA LYS A 450 28.50 9.01 6.34
C LYS A 450 29.03 9.01 4.90
N ALA A 451 30.26 8.53 4.67
CA ALA A 451 30.81 8.42 3.33
C ALA A 451 30.07 7.36 2.49
N VAL A 452 29.75 6.21 3.07
CA VAL A 452 28.97 5.15 2.40
C VAL A 452 27.54 5.63 2.12
N LEU A 453 26.87 6.20 3.12
CA LEU A 453 25.52 6.76 2.94
C LEU A 453 25.50 7.85 1.86
N ARG A 454 26.49 8.75 1.82
CA ARG A 454 26.56 9.76 0.76
C ARG A 454 26.71 9.12 -0.62
N GLY A 455 27.63 8.18 -0.78
CA GLY A 455 27.81 7.48 -2.06
C GLY A 455 26.55 6.73 -2.48
N LEU A 456 25.82 6.15 -1.52
CA LEU A 456 24.55 5.47 -1.75
C LEU A 456 23.46 6.43 -2.24
N LEU A 457 23.32 7.58 -1.58
CA LEU A 457 22.37 8.63 -1.97
C LEU A 457 22.71 9.18 -3.37
N GLU A 458 23.97 9.48 -3.65
CA GLU A 458 24.43 9.95 -4.96
C GLU A 458 24.15 8.92 -6.06
N ARG A 459 24.44 7.64 -5.80
CA ARG A 459 24.15 6.54 -6.71
C ARG A 459 22.65 6.40 -6.96
N ARG A 460 21.82 6.51 -5.92
CA ARG A 460 20.36 6.42 -6.04
C ARG A 460 19.78 7.61 -6.81
N MET A 461 20.23 8.83 -6.51
CA MET A 461 19.81 10.04 -7.24
C MET A 461 20.15 9.97 -8.73
N ALA A 462 21.21 9.23 -9.11
CA ALA A 462 21.58 9.03 -10.50
C ALA A 462 20.66 8.08 -11.30
N ASP A 463 19.78 7.31 -10.63
CA ASP A 463 18.78 6.49 -11.33
C ASP A 463 17.63 7.31 -11.92
N TYR A 464 17.40 8.52 -11.37
CA TYR A 464 16.31 9.38 -11.82
C TYR A 464 16.71 10.10 -13.11
N PRO A 465 15.78 10.26 -14.07
CA PRO A 465 16.09 10.87 -15.35
C PRO A 465 16.41 12.37 -15.26
N ARG A 466 16.04 13.02 -14.15
CA ARG A 466 16.26 14.44 -13.87
C ARG A 466 16.63 14.62 -12.40
N HIS A 467 17.45 15.62 -12.12
CA HIS A 467 17.66 16.11 -10.75
C HIS A 467 16.45 16.93 -10.25
N LEU A 468 16.37 17.18 -8.95
CA LEU A 468 15.24 17.83 -8.29
C LEU A 468 14.74 19.13 -8.96
N VAL A 469 15.65 20.05 -9.32
CA VAL A 469 15.26 21.35 -9.91
C VAL A 469 14.60 21.18 -11.29
N ALA A 470 15.13 20.30 -12.12
CA ALA A 470 14.58 19.98 -13.44
C ALA A 470 13.27 19.20 -13.32
N GLU A 471 13.13 18.31 -12.33
CA GLU A 471 11.88 17.59 -12.07
C GLU A 471 10.75 18.56 -11.69
N ARG A 472 11.03 19.52 -10.80
CA ARG A 472 10.06 20.58 -10.44
C ARG A 472 9.65 21.42 -11.65
N MET A 473 10.61 21.82 -12.49
CA MET A 473 10.31 22.55 -13.72
C MET A 473 9.47 21.72 -14.70
N HIS A 474 9.69 20.41 -14.74
CA HIS A 474 8.93 19.50 -15.59
C HIS A 474 7.49 19.37 -15.09
N LEU A 475 7.29 19.18 -13.78
CA LEU A 475 5.96 19.12 -13.17
C LEU A 475 5.14 20.38 -13.42
N GLU A 476 5.73 21.57 -13.30
CA GLU A 476 5.04 22.82 -13.62
C GLU A 476 4.54 22.87 -15.08
N ARG A 477 5.32 22.31 -16.02
CA ARG A 477 4.89 22.20 -17.42
C ARG A 477 3.75 21.19 -17.57
N LEU A 478 3.83 20.03 -16.90
CA LEU A 478 2.78 19.02 -16.93
C LEU A 478 1.47 19.55 -16.34
N ARG A 479 1.52 20.28 -15.21
CA ARG A 479 0.36 20.99 -14.62
C ARG A 479 -0.25 21.99 -15.60
N GLY A 480 0.58 22.76 -16.31
CA GLY A 480 0.13 23.68 -17.34
C GLY A 480 -0.58 22.96 -18.50
N ASN A 481 -0.02 21.85 -18.96
CA ASN A 481 -0.56 21.06 -20.06
C ASN A 481 -1.88 20.37 -19.68
N LEU A 482 -2.01 19.81 -18.47
CA LEU A 482 -3.24 19.15 -18.00
C LEU A 482 -4.43 20.13 -17.87
N ARG A 483 -4.14 21.42 -17.66
CA ARG A 483 -5.16 22.49 -17.64
C ARG A 483 -5.59 22.94 -19.03
N ALA A 484 -4.84 22.60 -20.08
CA ALA A 484 -5.18 22.97 -21.45
C ALA A 484 -6.38 22.15 -21.96
N ARG A 485 -7.29 22.80 -22.68
CA ARG A 485 -8.57 22.20 -23.10
C ARG A 485 -8.52 21.47 -24.45
N GLU A 486 -7.38 21.47 -25.13
CA GLU A 486 -7.27 21.04 -26.54
C GLU A 486 -6.83 19.57 -26.72
N GLN A 487 -6.66 18.82 -25.64
CA GLN A 487 -6.18 17.44 -25.67
C GLN A 487 -7.32 16.45 -25.93
N ASN A 488 -7.03 15.39 -26.69
CA ASN A 488 -7.91 14.22 -26.73
C ASN A 488 -7.75 13.36 -25.46
N GLU A 489 -8.66 12.41 -25.25
CA GLU A 489 -8.68 11.59 -24.02
C GLU A 489 -7.44 10.71 -23.85
N ASP A 490 -6.86 10.18 -24.92
CA ASP A 490 -5.67 9.32 -24.84
C ASP A 490 -4.42 10.13 -24.50
N GLU A 491 -4.22 11.29 -25.15
CA GLU A 491 -3.15 12.23 -24.83
C GLU A 491 -3.25 12.72 -23.39
N LYS A 492 -4.46 13.01 -22.91
CA LYS A 492 -4.69 13.43 -21.54
C LYS A 492 -4.33 12.33 -20.55
N LYS A 493 -4.65 11.06 -20.84
CA LYS A 493 -4.25 9.92 -20.00
C LYS A 493 -2.73 9.75 -19.95
N GLU A 494 -2.06 9.76 -21.09
CA GLU A 494 -0.59 9.66 -21.13
C GLU A 494 0.07 10.79 -20.33
N LEU A 495 -0.42 12.02 -20.50
CA LEU A 495 0.05 13.17 -19.73
C LEU A 495 -0.23 13.03 -18.23
N GLN A 496 -1.39 12.48 -17.86
CA GLN A 496 -1.75 12.24 -16.46
C GLN A 496 -0.83 11.19 -15.81
N ARG A 497 -0.49 10.12 -16.54
CA ARG A 497 0.46 9.10 -16.08
C ARG A 497 1.85 9.70 -15.87
N GLU A 498 2.34 10.49 -16.83
CA GLU A 498 3.63 11.18 -16.70
C GLU A 498 3.65 12.14 -15.51
N TYR A 499 2.56 12.89 -15.32
CA TYR A 499 2.40 13.79 -14.18
C TYR A 499 2.46 13.06 -12.84
N TRP A 500 1.73 11.96 -12.66
CA TRP A 500 1.77 11.21 -11.40
C TRP A 500 3.14 10.60 -11.14
N VAL A 501 3.78 10.03 -12.16
CA VAL A 501 5.14 9.50 -12.03
C VAL A 501 6.13 10.61 -11.62
N SER A 502 5.99 11.80 -12.20
CA SER A 502 6.83 12.94 -11.83
C SER A 502 6.56 13.44 -10.41
N CYS A 503 5.32 13.37 -9.91
CA CYS A 503 5.00 13.69 -8.50
C CYS A 503 5.77 12.76 -7.54
N VAL A 504 5.76 11.45 -7.81
CA VAL A 504 6.54 10.46 -7.03
C VAL A 504 8.02 10.81 -7.06
N ARG A 505 8.60 11.00 -8.25
CA ARG A 505 10.02 11.35 -8.39
C ARG A 505 10.40 12.61 -7.65
N GLN A 506 9.58 13.65 -7.71
CA GLN A 506 9.85 14.89 -6.99
C GLN A 506 9.89 14.63 -5.48
N ALA A 507 8.90 13.92 -4.93
CA ALA A 507 8.83 13.64 -3.50
C ALA A 507 10.05 12.84 -3.03
N GLN A 508 10.42 11.78 -3.76
CA GLN A 508 11.61 10.98 -3.50
C GLN A 508 12.92 11.77 -3.61
N LEU A 509 13.07 12.63 -4.62
CA LEU A 509 14.24 13.49 -4.78
C LEU A 509 14.36 14.54 -3.67
N VAL A 510 13.24 15.04 -3.14
CA VAL A 510 13.24 15.91 -1.95
C VAL A 510 13.76 15.14 -0.74
N LEU A 511 13.28 13.92 -0.53
CA LEU A 511 13.73 13.09 0.59
C LEU A 511 15.24 12.81 0.48
N LEU A 512 15.70 12.31 -0.68
CA LEU A 512 17.12 12.06 -0.96
C LEU A 512 18.01 13.29 -0.75
N THR A 513 17.55 14.47 -1.19
CA THR A 513 18.29 15.73 -0.99
C THR A 513 18.38 16.08 0.50
N THR A 514 17.30 15.88 1.25
CA THR A 514 17.26 16.12 2.70
C THR A 514 18.26 15.22 3.43
N TYR A 515 18.31 13.94 3.09
CA TYR A 515 19.32 13.01 3.62
C TYR A 515 20.75 13.45 3.27
N ALA A 516 20.98 13.85 2.01
CA ALA A 516 22.31 14.28 1.55
C ALA A 516 22.84 15.49 2.32
N GLU A 517 21.97 16.43 2.69
CA GLU A 517 22.31 17.58 3.53
C GLU A 517 22.72 17.16 4.95
N ARG A 518 22.08 16.14 5.52
CA ARG A 518 22.37 15.64 6.88
C ARG A 518 23.67 14.84 6.95
N VAL A 519 24.03 14.11 5.89
CA VAL A 519 25.31 13.34 5.84
C VAL A 519 26.48 14.14 5.26
N ALA A 520 26.29 15.43 4.98
CA ALA A 520 27.36 16.31 4.53
C ALA A 520 28.44 16.47 5.62
N LEU A 521 29.71 16.32 5.24
CA LEU A 521 30.83 16.59 6.15
C LEU A 521 30.95 18.11 6.35
N PRO A 522 31.29 18.60 7.55
CA PRO A 522 31.55 20.02 7.75
C PRO A 522 32.64 20.46 6.78
N VAL A 523 32.34 21.52 6.01
CA VAL A 523 33.30 22.11 5.06
C VAL A 523 34.54 22.51 5.85
N GLN A 524 35.63 21.75 5.69
CA GLN A 524 36.92 22.17 6.22
C GLN A 524 37.34 23.41 5.46
N HIS A 525 37.10 24.59 6.03
CA HIS A 525 37.78 25.81 5.62
C HIS A 525 39.28 25.60 5.83
N HIS A 526 39.96 25.11 4.80
CA HIS A 526 41.41 25.19 4.72
C HIS A 526 41.77 26.67 4.65
N ASN A 527 42.12 27.22 5.81
CA ASN A 527 42.77 28.52 5.94
C ASN A 527 44.07 28.47 5.14
N TYR A 528 44.02 28.92 3.88
CA TYR A 528 45.20 29.43 3.19
C TYR A 528 45.66 30.67 3.95
N ARG A 529 46.42 30.46 5.03
CA ARG A 529 47.33 31.51 5.53
C ARG A 529 48.44 31.62 4.50
N SER A 530 48.30 32.63 3.65
CA SER A 530 49.38 33.14 2.83
C SER A 530 50.52 33.58 3.74
N ASP A 531 51.57 32.77 3.82
CA ASP A 531 52.89 33.24 4.23
C ASP A 531 53.38 34.25 3.17
N GLN A 532 53.14 35.54 3.43
CA GLN A 532 53.93 36.60 2.81
C GLN A 532 54.98 37.06 3.80
N ASN A 533 56.20 36.58 3.56
CA ASN A 533 57.43 37.04 4.14
C ASN A 533 57.87 38.32 3.39
N PRO A 534 58.12 39.46 4.07
CA PRO A 534 58.56 40.68 3.39
C PRO A 534 60.10 40.72 3.31
N LEU A 535 60.62 40.73 2.08
CA LEU A 535 61.93 41.28 1.73
C LEU A 535 61.80 42.13 0.46
#